data_AF-A0A3R9W716-F1
#
_entry.id   AF-A0A3R9W716-F1
#
_cell.length_a   1.000
_cell.length_b   1.000
_cell.length_c   1.000
_cell.angle_alpha   90.00
_cell.angle_beta   90.00
_cell.angle_gamma   90.00
#
_symmetry.space_group_name_H-M   'P 1'
#
loop_
_entity.id
_entity.type
_entity.pdbx_description
1 polymer ?
#
loop_
_entity_poly.entity_id
_entity_poly.type
_entity_poly.pdbx_seq_one_letter_code
_entity_poly.pdbx_strand_id
1 'polypeptide(L)'
;MGTPEQHVEGAGPFTTRVTWPLPDGGAAVWESRLARRRGVLAVRAPDGSPRRHSRADDVAIGRLRRLNAVAATAFVIGGALFAVGAGVAQFGSGDATQSAVIYFCGGLFFNLGGYASLLQAVNAPRHSVGSGALVTHRWRWWSYEPMRVDWVSALLLLAGTLVFGVNLVESLRQGLSVQQVDRLVWGPDVVGCLLFLASGHLALVEVCHGRLRVLARDLGWWIVAVNQFGSVLFMVSALAAFTRPATDSMVDVGIANWGTLTGALCFSVAGVLQYAERP
;
A
#
# COMPACT_ATOMS: atom_id res chain seq x y z
N MET A 1 -33.68 7.44 26.83
CA MET A 1 -32.78 8.31 26.04
C MET A 1 -32.21 7.45 24.93
N GLY A 2 -32.68 7.63 23.70
CA GLY A 2 -32.19 6.86 22.54
C GLY A 2 -30.73 7.21 22.30
N THR A 3 -29.89 6.19 22.11
CA THR A 3 -28.50 6.36 21.69
C THR A 3 -28.49 7.24 20.44
N PRO A 4 -27.73 8.34 20.39
CA PRO A 4 -27.64 9.16 19.19
C PRO A 4 -27.23 8.26 18.01
N GLU A 5 -28.07 8.17 16.98
CA GLU A 5 -27.86 7.24 15.87
C GLU A 5 -26.53 7.54 15.16
N GLN A 6 -25.62 6.57 15.24
CA GLN A 6 -24.34 6.59 14.55
C GLN A 6 -24.57 6.10 13.11
N HIS A 7 -24.21 6.91 12.12
CA HIS A 7 -24.25 6.49 10.73
C HIS A 7 -22.90 5.89 10.32
N VAL A 8 -22.92 4.65 9.85
CA VAL A 8 -21.73 3.89 9.47
C VAL A 8 -21.76 3.61 7.97
N GLU A 9 -20.71 4.04 7.26
CA GLU A 9 -20.50 3.82 5.84
C GLU A 9 -19.28 2.90 5.63
N GLY A 10 -19.36 2.03 4.63
CA GLY A 10 -18.42 0.95 4.48
C GLY A 10 -18.53 0.17 3.18
N ALA A 11 -17.66 -0.83 3.07
CA ALA A 11 -17.60 -1.74 1.95
C ALA A 11 -17.58 -3.18 2.46
N GLY A 12 -18.65 -3.93 2.22
CA GLY A 12 -18.82 -5.27 2.78
C GLY A 12 -18.69 -5.24 4.31
N PRO A 13 -17.79 -6.03 4.93
CA PRO A 13 -17.62 -6.06 6.37
C PRO A 13 -16.83 -4.86 6.94
N PHE A 14 -16.28 -3.99 6.08
CA PHE A 14 -15.34 -2.96 6.50
C PHE A 14 -15.99 -1.59 6.68
N THR A 15 -15.74 -0.98 7.83
CA THR A 15 -16.09 0.42 8.10
C THR A 15 -15.03 1.36 7.53
N THR A 16 -15.44 2.33 6.72
CA THR A 16 -14.53 3.31 6.09
C THR A 16 -14.82 4.75 6.51
N ARG A 17 -16.07 5.03 6.89
CA ARG A 17 -16.52 6.32 7.41
C ARG A 17 -17.56 6.13 8.50
N VAL A 18 -17.51 6.98 9.51
CA VAL A 18 -18.43 6.97 10.64
C VAL A 18 -18.82 8.41 10.95
N THR A 19 -20.13 8.65 11.09
CA THR A 19 -20.69 9.96 11.45
C THR A 19 -21.51 9.82 12.72
N TRP A 20 -21.32 10.72 13.69
CA TRP A 20 -22.10 10.76 14.92
C TRP A 20 -22.38 12.20 15.36
N PRO A 21 -23.52 12.46 16.02
CA PRO A 21 -23.80 13.78 16.58
C PRO A 21 -22.95 14.04 17.83
N LEU A 22 -22.69 15.32 18.09
CA LEU A 22 -21.94 15.81 19.24
C LEU A 22 -22.90 16.47 20.26
N PRO A 23 -22.51 16.56 21.55
CA PRO A 23 -23.37 17.13 22.60
C PRO A 23 -23.76 18.59 22.38
N ASP A 24 -22.98 19.34 21.60
CA ASP A 24 -23.21 20.74 21.23
C ASP A 24 -24.22 20.90 20.08
N GLY A 25 -24.80 19.80 19.57
CA GLY A 25 -25.70 19.79 18.41
C GLY A 25 -24.97 19.70 17.06
N GLY A 26 -23.64 19.60 17.06
CA GLY A 26 -22.83 19.39 15.86
C GLY A 26 -22.77 17.92 15.44
N ALA A 27 -21.91 17.62 14.47
CA ALA A 27 -21.62 16.25 14.04
C ALA A 27 -20.13 16.04 13.75
N ALA A 28 -19.59 14.92 14.19
CA ALA A 28 -18.25 14.45 13.89
C ALA A 28 -18.30 13.42 12.75
N VAL A 29 -17.35 13.51 11.81
CA VAL A 29 -17.18 12.57 10.69
C VAL A 29 -15.74 12.07 10.67
N TRP A 30 -15.59 10.81 11.02
CA TRP A 30 -14.34 10.05 10.92
C TRP A 30 -14.27 9.34 9.58
N GLU A 31 -13.10 9.38 8.96
CA GLU A 31 -12.77 8.57 7.77
C GLU A 31 -11.46 7.83 8.03
N SER A 32 -11.46 6.52 7.75
CA SER A 32 -10.31 5.62 8.00
C SER A 32 -9.02 6.21 7.45
N ARG A 33 -9.03 6.59 6.16
CA ARG A 33 -7.84 7.10 5.49
C ARG A 33 -7.39 8.45 6.04
N LEU A 34 -8.28 9.40 6.21
CA LEU A 34 -7.92 10.74 6.71
C LEU A 34 -7.35 10.68 8.12
N ALA A 35 -7.93 9.87 9.01
CA ALA A 35 -7.40 9.68 10.36
C ALA A 35 -6.02 9.02 10.34
N ARG A 36 -5.81 7.98 9.51
CA ARG A 36 -4.50 7.30 9.41
C ARG A 36 -3.43 8.14 8.72
N ARG A 37 -3.77 8.87 7.66
CA ARG A 37 -2.77 9.58 6.82
C ARG A 37 -2.50 11.00 7.30
N ARG A 38 -3.52 11.68 7.85
CA ARG A 38 -3.43 13.08 8.25
C ARG A 38 -3.72 13.32 9.73
N GLY A 39 -4.18 12.31 10.47
CA GLY A 39 -4.54 12.50 11.88
C GLY A 39 -5.66 13.50 12.07
N VAL A 40 -6.63 13.55 11.15
CA VAL A 40 -7.75 14.49 11.20
C VAL A 40 -9.10 13.80 11.20
N LEU A 41 -10.06 14.48 11.82
CA LEU A 41 -11.48 14.17 11.82
C LEU A 41 -12.25 15.46 11.49
N ALA A 42 -13.28 15.37 10.65
CA ALA A 42 -14.10 16.54 10.33
C ALA A 42 -15.18 16.75 11.41
N VAL A 43 -15.34 17.99 11.88
CA VAL A 43 -16.37 18.42 12.82
C VAL A 43 -17.21 19.49 12.14
N ARG A 44 -18.53 19.29 12.14
CA ARG A 44 -19.52 20.22 11.63
C ARG A 44 -20.24 20.85 12.83
N ALA A 45 -20.31 22.17 12.88
CA ALA A 45 -21.05 22.86 13.93
C ALA A 45 -22.57 22.89 13.63
N PRO A 46 -23.40 23.17 14.64
CA PRO A 46 -24.87 23.15 14.51
C PRO A 46 -25.41 24.24 13.57
N ASP A 47 -24.69 25.35 13.48
CA ASP A 47 -25.09 26.58 12.76
C ASP A 47 -24.87 26.52 11.24
N GLY A 48 -24.43 25.37 10.71
CA GLY A 48 -24.15 25.22 9.27
C GLY A 48 -22.83 25.85 8.82
N SER A 49 -21.99 26.31 9.74
CA SER A 49 -20.64 26.80 9.45
C SER A 49 -19.76 25.74 8.75
N PRO A 50 -18.73 26.16 8.00
CA PRO A 50 -17.87 25.24 7.26
C PRO A 50 -17.22 24.20 8.17
N ARG A 51 -17.10 22.97 7.64
CA ARG A 51 -16.45 21.84 8.33
C ARG A 51 -15.05 22.25 8.83
N ARG A 52 -14.84 22.12 10.13
CA ARG A 52 -13.53 22.28 10.75
C ARG A 52 -12.87 20.92 10.91
N HIS A 53 -11.55 20.84 10.75
CA HIS A 53 -10.81 19.62 11.05
C HIS A 53 -10.28 19.66 12.48
N SER A 54 -10.63 18.66 13.27
CA SER A 54 -10.02 18.35 14.56
C SER A 54 -8.79 17.50 14.31
N ARG A 55 -7.63 17.95 14.79
CA ARG A 55 -6.35 17.25 14.65
C ARG A 55 -6.09 16.36 15.87
N ALA A 56 -5.46 15.22 15.64
CA ALA A 56 -4.88 14.39 16.70
C ALA A 56 -3.77 15.16 17.43
N ASP A 57 -3.37 14.66 18.61
CA ASP A 57 -2.28 15.23 19.38
C ASP A 57 -0.92 15.20 18.64
N ASP A 58 0.03 16.01 19.12
CA ASP A 58 1.36 16.13 18.52
C ASP A 58 2.13 14.81 18.47
N VAL A 59 1.84 13.88 19.40
CA VAL A 59 2.47 12.56 19.45
C VAL A 59 1.99 11.71 18.27
N ALA A 60 0.69 11.65 18.00
CA ALA A 60 0.14 10.97 16.84
C ALA A 60 0.64 11.61 15.54
N ILE A 61 0.57 12.93 15.42
CA ILE A 61 1.04 13.65 14.23
C ILE A 61 2.51 13.37 13.94
N GLY A 62 3.36 13.40 14.98
CA GLY A 62 4.78 13.07 14.87
C GLY A 62 5.03 11.63 14.41
N ARG A 63 4.28 10.66 14.96
CA ARG A 63 4.36 9.24 14.56
C ARG A 63 3.93 9.03 13.10
N LEU A 64 2.78 9.59 12.72
CA LEU A 64 2.27 9.48 11.35
C LEU A 64 3.25 10.08 10.34
N ARG A 65 3.79 11.27 10.63
CA ARG A 65 4.78 11.92 9.76
C ARG A 65 6.04 11.07 9.57
N ARG A 66 6.60 10.52 10.66
CA ARG A 66 7.82 9.69 10.61
C ARG A 66 7.57 8.41 9.84
N LEU A 67 6.51 7.68 10.15
CA LEU A 67 6.20 6.43 9.46
C LEU A 67 5.85 6.66 7.99
N ASN A 68 5.14 7.74 7.67
CA ASN A 68 4.86 8.11 6.28
C ASN A 68 6.14 8.41 5.52
N ALA A 69 7.07 9.16 6.12
CA ALA A 69 8.38 9.42 5.53
C ALA A 69 9.15 8.11 5.29
N VAL A 70 9.29 7.24 6.30
CA VAL A 70 9.98 5.95 6.16
C VAL A 70 9.37 5.10 5.04
N ALA A 71 8.04 4.95 5.03
CA ALA A 71 7.35 4.17 4.00
C ALA A 71 7.56 4.77 2.60
N ALA A 72 7.38 6.09 2.47
CA ALA A 72 7.54 6.79 1.20
C ALA A 72 8.99 6.70 0.68
N THR A 73 10.00 6.95 1.53
CA THR A 73 11.42 6.79 1.16
C THR A 73 11.69 5.37 0.67
N ALA A 74 11.20 4.38 1.41
CA ALA A 74 11.44 2.98 1.10
C ALA A 74 10.80 2.59 -0.25
N PHE A 75 9.56 3.01 -0.54
CA PHE A 75 8.94 2.73 -1.85
C PHE A 75 9.60 3.49 -3.00
N VAL A 76 10.07 4.73 -2.78
CA VAL A 76 10.84 5.47 -3.80
C VAL A 76 12.14 4.76 -4.14
N ILE A 77 12.97 4.45 -3.13
CA ILE A 77 14.26 3.80 -3.35
C ILE A 77 14.05 2.38 -3.90
N GLY A 78 13.12 1.63 -3.32
CA GLY A 78 12.79 0.28 -3.78
C GLY A 78 12.32 0.27 -5.23
N GLY A 79 11.35 1.11 -5.59
CA GLY A 79 10.87 1.23 -6.97
C GLY A 79 11.95 1.70 -7.94
N ALA A 80 12.79 2.65 -7.56
CA ALA A 80 13.90 3.11 -8.38
C ALA A 80 14.93 1.99 -8.63
N LEU A 81 15.30 1.22 -7.60
CA LEU A 81 16.20 0.08 -7.74
C LEU A 81 15.60 -0.98 -8.66
N PHE A 82 14.32 -1.31 -8.53
CA PHE A 82 13.66 -2.23 -9.47
C PHE A 82 13.65 -1.72 -10.91
N ALA A 83 13.37 -0.43 -11.12
CA ALA A 83 13.41 0.15 -12.46
C ALA A 83 14.83 0.07 -13.06
N VAL A 84 15.87 0.31 -12.24
CA VAL A 84 17.27 0.14 -12.65
C VAL A 84 17.57 -1.33 -12.96
N GLY A 85 17.16 -2.27 -12.11
CA GLY A 85 17.34 -3.71 -12.33
C GLY A 85 16.70 -4.17 -13.65
N ALA A 86 15.49 -3.69 -13.94
CA ALA A 86 14.80 -3.98 -15.20
C ALA A 86 15.46 -3.33 -16.41
N GLY A 87 16.00 -2.11 -16.26
CA GLY A 87 16.81 -1.46 -17.29
C GLY A 87 18.09 -2.24 -17.59
N VAL A 88 18.79 -2.72 -16.56
CA VAL A 88 19.98 -3.56 -16.73
C VAL A 88 19.61 -4.89 -17.40
N ALA A 89 18.50 -5.52 -17.02
CA ALA A 89 18.03 -6.75 -17.66
C ALA A 89 17.63 -6.55 -19.14
N GLN A 90 17.08 -5.38 -19.48
CA GLN A 90 16.58 -5.08 -20.83
C GLN A 90 17.68 -4.62 -21.80
N PHE A 91 18.64 -3.83 -21.31
CA PHE A 91 19.63 -3.15 -22.15
C PHE A 91 21.09 -3.56 -21.85
N GLY A 92 21.32 -4.26 -20.73
CA GLY A 92 22.66 -4.68 -20.31
C GLY A 92 23.21 -5.86 -21.10
N SER A 93 24.54 -5.96 -21.15
CA SER A 93 25.27 -6.95 -21.95
C SER A 93 25.48 -8.32 -21.28
N GLY A 94 24.66 -8.69 -20.28
CA GLY A 94 24.49 -10.12 -19.94
C GLY A 94 24.93 -10.64 -18.57
N ASP A 95 24.90 -9.86 -17.48
CA ASP A 95 24.95 -10.44 -16.12
C ASP A 95 23.59 -10.43 -15.44
N ALA A 96 22.92 -11.59 -15.46
CA ALA A 96 21.66 -11.81 -14.74
C ALA A 96 21.82 -11.65 -13.22
N THR A 97 23.02 -11.94 -12.69
CA THR A 97 23.34 -11.79 -11.26
C THR A 97 23.28 -10.33 -10.84
N GLN A 98 23.83 -9.42 -11.65
CA GLN A 98 23.77 -7.99 -11.38
C GLN A 98 22.32 -7.49 -11.23
N SER A 99 21.44 -7.87 -12.15
CA SER A 99 20.02 -7.49 -12.09
C SER A 99 19.33 -8.09 -10.86
N ALA A 100 19.59 -9.36 -10.56
CA ALA A 100 19.05 -10.05 -9.39
C ALA A 100 19.47 -9.39 -8.07
N VAL A 101 20.74 -8.96 -7.94
CA VAL A 101 21.24 -8.24 -6.75
C VAL A 101 20.55 -6.88 -6.60
N ILE A 102 20.39 -6.13 -7.70
CA ILE A 102 19.71 -4.83 -7.67
C ILE A 102 18.24 -5.01 -7.23
N TYR A 103 17.54 -6.00 -7.78
CA TYR A 103 16.18 -6.32 -7.37
C TYR A 103 16.12 -6.74 -5.90
N PHE A 104 17.06 -7.58 -5.44
CA PHE A 104 17.15 -7.99 -4.03
C PHE A 104 17.27 -6.79 -3.09
N CYS A 105 18.18 -5.85 -3.37
CA CYS A 105 18.30 -4.61 -2.62
C CYS A 105 17.00 -3.79 -2.62
N GLY A 106 16.36 -3.66 -3.79
CA GLY A 106 15.04 -3.03 -3.89
C GLY A 106 13.97 -3.70 -3.03
N GLY A 107 13.97 -5.04 -2.99
CA GLY A 107 13.01 -5.84 -2.22
C GLY A 107 13.12 -5.62 -0.72
N LEU A 108 14.34 -5.41 -0.20
CA LEU A 108 14.55 -5.04 1.20
C LEU A 108 13.89 -3.71 1.57
N PHE A 109 13.95 -2.72 0.67
CA PHE A 109 13.23 -1.47 0.87
C PHE A 109 11.71 -1.67 0.79
N PHE A 110 11.20 -2.48 -0.14
CA PHE A 110 9.77 -2.81 -0.16
C PHE A 110 9.31 -3.47 1.15
N ASN A 111 10.09 -4.38 1.73
CA ASN A 111 9.80 -4.98 3.05
C ASN A 111 9.72 -3.92 4.16
N LEU A 112 10.69 -3.00 4.20
CA LEU A 112 10.69 -1.89 5.15
C LEU A 112 9.44 -0.99 4.95
N GLY A 113 9.10 -0.66 3.71
CA GLY A 113 7.94 0.17 3.37
C GLY A 113 6.61 -0.50 3.72
N GLY A 114 6.50 -1.80 3.45
CA GLY A 114 5.34 -2.63 3.81
C GLY A 114 5.15 -2.68 5.33
N TYR A 115 6.21 -2.93 6.08
CA TYR A 115 6.12 -2.99 7.55
C TYR A 115 5.83 -1.61 8.17
N ALA A 116 6.48 -0.55 7.67
CA ALA A 116 6.16 0.82 8.08
C ALA A 116 4.70 1.20 7.79
N SER A 117 4.14 0.73 6.67
CA SER A 117 2.73 0.93 6.32
C SER A 117 1.78 0.15 7.25
N LEU A 118 2.15 -1.07 7.65
CA LEU A 118 1.41 -1.81 8.67
C LEU A 118 1.44 -1.10 10.03
N LEU A 119 2.61 -0.59 10.45
CA LEU A 119 2.73 0.18 11.68
C LEU A 119 1.89 1.47 11.65
N GLN A 120 1.72 2.11 10.49
CA GLN A 120 0.78 3.24 10.34
C GLN A 120 -0.66 2.82 10.60
N ALA A 121 -1.09 1.67 10.07
CA ALA A 121 -2.44 1.16 10.34
C ALA A 121 -2.61 0.79 11.82
N VAL A 122 -1.66 0.06 12.40
CA VAL A 122 -1.70 -0.38 13.81
C VAL A 122 -1.75 0.80 14.78
N ASN A 123 -0.99 1.87 14.51
CA ASN A 123 -0.84 3.03 15.39
C ASN A 123 -1.65 4.26 14.94
N ALA A 124 -2.59 4.10 14.01
CA ALA A 124 -3.47 5.18 13.60
C ALA A 124 -4.28 5.70 14.80
N PRO A 125 -4.42 7.04 14.95
CA PRO A 125 -5.23 7.60 16.01
C PRO A 125 -6.71 7.24 15.78
N ARG A 126 -7.43 6.88 16.84
CA ARG A 126 -8.80 6.34 16.74
C ARG A 126 -9.83 7.37 17.16
N HIS A 127 -11.03 7.29 16.59
CA HIS A 127 -12.16 8.06 17.11
C HIS A 127 -12.62 7.47 18.44
N SER A 128 -13.10 8.34 19.34
CA SER A 128 -13.87 7.92 20.50
C SER A 128 -15.33 8.35 20.33
N VAL A 129 -16.25 7.40 20.54
CA VAL A 129 -17.68 7.65 20.40
C VAL A 129 -18.10 8.76 21.37
N GLY A 130 -18.81 9.76 20.87
CA GLY A 130 -19.30 10.90 21.65
C GLY A 130 -18.28 12.04 21.82
N SER A 131 -17.05 11.92 21.30
CA SER A 131 -16.10 13.03 21.25
C SER A 131 -15.85 13.51 19.82
N GLY A 132 -15.49 14.78 19.65
CA GLY A 132 -14.99 15.33 18.38
C GLY A 132 -13.48 15.19 18.21
N ALA A 133 -12.84 14.29 18.96
CA ALA A 133 -11.39 14.17 19.05
C ALA A 133 -10.90 12.77 18.66
N LEU A 134 -9.64 12.75 18.20
CA LEU A 134 -8.90 11.52 17.95
C LEU A 134 -8.05 11.19 19.18
N VAL A 135 -8.02 9.91 19.55
CA VAL A 135 -7.29 9.39 20.70
C VAL A 135 -6.04 8.65 20.23
N THR A 136 -4.91 9.04 20.81
CA THR A 136 -3.63 8.38 20.58
C THR A 136 -3.42 7.27 21.59
N HIS A 137 -3.15 6.07 21.10
CA HIS A 137 -2.86 4.93 21.95
C HIS A 137 -1.35 4.76 22.20
N ARG A 138 -1.02 3.91 23.18
CA ARG A 138 0.37 3.46 23.38
C ARG A 138 0.88 2.77 22.12
N TRP A 139 2.15 3.00 21.79
CA TRP A 139 2.81 2.42 20.64
C TRP A 139 2.72 0.88 20.64
N ARG A 140 2.42 0.31 19.48
CA ARG A 140 2.36 -1.14 19.24
C ARG A 140 3.14 -1.50 17.98
N TRP A 141 3.95 -2.55 18.08
CA TRP A 141 4.68 -3.12 16.92
C TRP A 141 3.83 -4.08 16.11
N TRP A 142 2.67 -4.49 16.66
CA TRP A 142 1.73 -5.42 16.05
C TRP A 142 0.34 -5.26 16.66
N SER A 143 -0.70 -5.55 15.86
CA SER A 143 -2.05 -5.83 16.33
C SER A 143 -2.74 -6.77 15.34
N TYR A 144 -3.81 -7.43 15.77
CA TYR A 144 -4.65 -8.26 14.90
C TYR A 144 -6.03 -7.61 14.76
N GLU A 145 -6.29 -7.00 13.60
CA GLU A 145 -7.51 -6.21 13.37
C GLU A 145 -8.11 -6.51 11.98
N PRO A 146 -8.58 -7.75 11.73
CA PRO A 146 -9.03 -8.19 10.41
C PRO A 146 -10.30 -7.48 9.91
N MET A 147 -11.05 -6.81 10.79
CA MET A 147 -12.25 -6.03 10.43
C MET A 147 -11.94 -4.62 9.93
N ARG A 148 -10.65 -4.29 9.79
CA ARG A 148 -10.17 -3.00 9.33
C ARG A 148 -9.55 -3.14 7.95
N VAL A 149 -10.17 -2.50 6.95
CA VAL A 149 -9.70 -2.53 5.55
C VAL A 149 -8.26 -2.04 5.43
N ASP A 150 -7.89 -1.03 6.19
CA ASP A 150 -6.56 -0.42 6.16
C ASP A 150 -5.48 -1.35 6.73
N TRP A 151 -5.83 -2.14 7.75
CA TRP A 151 -4.97 -3.17 8.33
C TRP A 151 -4.82 -4.37 7.40
N VAL A 152 -5.92 -4.89 6.83
CA VAL A 152 -5.87 -6.03 5.89
C VAL A 152 -5.12 -5.64 4.62
N SER A 153 -5.37 -4.46 4.06
CA SER A 153 -4.63 -3.94 2.90
C SER A 153 -3.13 -3.85 3.20
N ALA A 154 -2.73 -3.28 4.35
CA ALA A 154 -1.31 -3.18 4.73
C ALA A 154 -0.66 -4.54 5.04
N LEU A 155 -1.41 -5.49 5.61
CA LEU A 155 -0.94 -6.84 5.84
C LEU A 155 -0.68 -7.57 4.52
N LEU A 156 -1.63 -7.50 3.57
CA LEU A 156 -1.46 -8.11 2.24
C LEU A 156 -0.29 -7.48 1.48
N LEU A 157 -0.09 -6.17 1.62
CA LEU A 157 1.08 -5.48 1.07
C LEU A 157 2.37 -6.09 1.64
N LEU A 158 2.51 -6.14 2.96
CA LEU A 158 3.69 -6.71 3.60
C LEU A 158 3.89 -8.19 3.27
N ALA A 159 2.83 -8.98 3.26
CA ALA A 159 2.90 -10.39 2.86
C ALA A 159 3.40 -10.53 1.41
N GLY A 160 2.89 -9.70 0.51
CA GLY A 160 3.35 -9.63 -0.89
C GLY A 160 4.84 -9.31 -0.99
N THR A 161 5.34 -8.31 -0.26
CA THR A 161 6.77 -7.96 -0.29
C THR A 161 7.65 -9.07 0.26
N LEU A 162 7.20 -9.78 1.30
CA LEU A 162 7.94 -10.89 1.89
C LEU A 162 8.02 -12.09 0.95
N VAL A 163 6.90 -12.47 0.33
CA VAL A 163 6.88 -13.57 -0.67
C VAL A 163 7.76 -13.21 -1.87
N PHE A 164 7.66 -11.97 -2.34
CA PHE A 164 8.55 -11.45 -3.38
C PHE A 164 10.04 -11.46 -2.94
N GLY A 165 10.31 -11.18 -1.67
CA GLY A 165 11.65 -11.32 -1.09
C GLY A 165 12.19 -12.75 -1.15
N VAL A 166 11.35 -13.75 -0.90
CA VAL A 166 11.74 -15.18 -1.04
C VAL A 166 12.10 -15.49 -2.49
N ASN A 167 11.28 -15.04 -3.45
CA ASN A 167 11.59 -15.16 -4.89
C ASN A 167 12.99 -14.57 -5.19
N LEU A 168 13.27 -13.36 -4.73
CA LEU A 168 14.55 -12.69 -5.01
C LEU A 168 15.76 -13.44 -4.45
N VAL A 169 15.63 -14.07 -3.27
CA VAL A 169 16.69 -14.92 -2.72
C VAL A 169 16.90 -16.16 -3.58
N GLU A 170 15.82 -16.80 -4.02
CA GLU A 170 15.90 -17.98 -4.90
C GLU A 170 16.46 -17.63 -6.28
N SER A 171 16.16 -16.44 -6.80
CA SER A 171 16.69 -15.91 -8.07
C SER A 171 18.20 -15.69 -8.07
N LEU A 172 18.83 -15.60 -6.89
CA LEU A 172 20.30 -15.51 -6.77
C LEU A 172 20.97 -16.89 -6.82
N ARG A 173 20.22 -17.99 -6.78
CA ARG A 173 20.77 -19.34 -6.90
C ARG A 173 21.13 -19.65 -8.35
N GLN A 174 22.33 -20.19 -8.54
CA GLN A 174 22.81 -20.62 -9.84
C GLN A 174 22.43 -22.08 -10.12
N GLY A 175 22.30 -22.44 -11.40
CA GLY A 175 22.10 -23.83 -11.83
C GLY A 175 20.70 -24.41 -11.59
N LEU A 176 19.68 -23.56 -11.45
CA LEU A 176 18.29 -24.02 -11.35
C LEU A 176 17.82 -24.59 -12.69
N SER A 177 17.13 -25.73 -12.65
CA SER A 177 16.38 -26.23 -13.81
C SER A 177 15.15 -25.35 -14.09
N VAL A 178 14.60 -25.42 -15.30
CA VAL A 178 13.36 -24.71 -15.67
C VAL A 178 12.24 -24.93 -14.67
N GLN A 179 12.04 -26.19 -14.27
CA GLN A 179 11.02 -26.57 -13.30
C GLN A 179 11.26 -25.93 -11.93
N GLN A 180 12.53 -25.76 -11.53
CA GLN A 180 12.89 -25.08 -10.30
C GLN A 180 12.70 -23.56 -10.42
N VAL A 181 13.03 -22.95 -11.56
CA VAL A 181 12.75 -21.53 -11.84
C VAL A 181 11.24 -21.27 -11.76
N ASP A 182 10.42 -22.05 -12.47
CA ASP A 182 8.97 -21.85 -12.46
C ASP A 182 8.36 -22.05 -11.07
N ARG A 183 8.92 -22.97 -10.26
CA ARG A 183 8.41 -23.26 -8.92
C ARG A 183 8.90 -22.30 -7.84
N LEU A 184 10.17 -21.92 -7.85
CA LEU A 184 10.84 -21.19 -6.76
C LEU A 184 10.93 -19.68 -7.01
N VAL A 185 10.92 -19.28 -8.28
CA VAL A 185 11.02 -17.88 -8.71
C VAL A 185 9.64 -17.40 -9.19
N TRP A 186 9.12 -18.00 -10.26
CA TRP A 186 7.87 -17.55 -10.90
C TRP A 186 6.63 -17.75 -10.03
N GLY A 187 6.47 -18.91 -9.39
CA GLY A 187 5.32 -19.19 -8.53
C GLY A 187 5.14 -18.15 -7.40
N PRO A 188 6.17 -17.92 -6.57
CA PRO A 188 6.15 -16.86 -5.57
C PRO A 188 5.99 -15.46 -6.16
N ASP A 189 6.54 -15.17 -7.35
CA ASP A 189 6.31 -13.89 -8.05
C ASP A 189 4.82 -13.62 -8.30
N VAL A 190 4.13 -14.59 -8.90
CA VAL A 190 2.69 -14.50 -9.19
C VAL A 190 1.88 -14.35 -7.90
N VAL A 191 2.22 -15.11 -6.85
CA VAL A 191 1.57 -14.99 -5.53
C VAL A 191 1.77 -13.58 -4.94
N GLY A 192 3.00 -13.05 -5.00
CA GLY A 192 3.30 -11.68 -4.57
C GLY A 192 2.48 -10.65 -5.34
N CYS A 193 2.40 -10.77 -6.66
CA CYS A 193 1.61 -9.91 -7.53
C CYS A 193 0.10 -9.96 -7.17
N LEU A 194 -0.46 -11.14 -6.91
CA LEU A 194 -1.84 -11.28 -6.47
C LEU A 194 -2.11 -10.58 -5.13
N LEU A 195 -1.17 -10.69 -4.18
CA LEU A 195 -1.27 -10.02 -2.89
C LEU A 195 -1.21 -8.50 -3.03
N PHE A 196 -0.36 -7.97 -3.91
CA PHE A 196 -0.30 -6.54 -4.21
C PHE A 196 -1.57 -6.02 -4.91
N LEU A 197 -2.14 -6.79 -5.83
CA LEU A 197 -3.42 -6.46 -6.47
C LEU A 197 -4.56 -6.43 -5.46
N ALA A 198 -4.63 -7.42 -4.57
CA ALA A 198 -5.65 -7.47 -3.52
C ALA A 198 -5.48 -6.31 -2.53
N SER A 199 -4.24 -6.03 -2.10
CA SER A 199 -3.92 -4.90 -1.23
C SER A 199 -4.34 -3.56 -1.82
N GLY A 200 -3.97 -3.29 -3.08
CA GLY A 200 -4.31 -2.06 -3.78
C GLY A 200 -5.81 -1.91 -4.04
N HIS A 201 -6.49 -3.02 -4.35
CA HIS A 201 -7.95 -3.03 -4.51
C HIS A 201 -8.66 -2.62 -3.21
N LEU A 202 -8.25 -3.19 -2.06
CA LEU A 202 -8.79 -2.80 -0.75
C LEU A 202 -8.51 -1.33 -0.43
N ALA A 203 -7.34 -0.81 -0.81
CA ALA A 203 -7.03 0.60 -0.64
C ALA A 203 -7.91 1.51 -1.52
N LEU A 204 -8.25 1.09 -2.75
CA LEU A 204 -9.18 1.83 -3.62
C LEU A 204 -10.58 1.85 -3.01
N VAL A 205 -11.02 0.72 -2.50
CA VAL A 205 -12.30 0.56 -1.79
C VAL A 205 -12.36 1.45 -0.55
N GLU A 206 -11.28 1.53 0.23
CA GLU A 206 -11.17 2.42 1.39
C GLU A 206 -11.31 3.90 1.00
N VAL A 207 -10.57 4.35 -0.02
CA VAL A 207 -10.62 5.75 -0.51
C VAL A 207 -11.99 6.10 -1.07
N CYS A 208 -12.65 5.16 -1.75
CA CYS A 208 -13.94 5.40 -2.39
C CYS A 208 -15.16 5.10 -1.49
N HIS A 209 -14.94 4.70 -0.24
CA HIS A 209 -16.00 4.24 0.68
C HIS A 209 -16.91 3.16 0.07
N GLY A 210 -16.31 2.18 -0.62
CA GLY A 210 -17.03 1.06 -1.23
C GLY A 210 -17.18 1.13 -2.74
N ARG A 211 -17.85 2.15 -3.27
CA ARG A 211 -18.12 2.22 -4.72
C ARG A 211 -16.95 2.86 -5.45
N LEU A 212 -16.21 2.06 -6.24
CA LEU A 212 -15.08 2.55 -7.05
C LEU A 212 -15.50 3.73 -7.92
N ARG A 213 -14.81 4.86 -7.73
CA ARG A 213 -15.05 6.13 -8.41
C ARG A 213 -13.72 6.83 -8.65
N VAL A 214 -13.66 7.69 -9.65
CA VAL A 214 -12.49 8.54 -9.90
C VAL A 214 -12.60 9.80 -9.04
N LEU A 215 -11.62 10.02 -8.17
CA LEU A 215 -11.54 11.22 -7.33
C LEU A 215 -10.34 12.07 -7.77
N ALA A 216 -10.46 12.70 -8.94
CA ALA A 216 -9.35 13.37 -9.62
C ALA A 216 -8.67 14.50 -8.81
N ARG A 217 -9.37 15.08 -7.83
CA ARG A 217 -8.86 16.14 -6.93
C ARG A 217 -8.25 15.60 -5.63
N ASP A 218 -8.29 14.29 -5.41
CA ASP A 218 -7.79 13.66 -4.19
C ASP A 218 -6.41 13.03 -4.44
N LEU A 219 -5.39 13.55 -3.76
CA LEU A 219 -4.04 13.01 -3.80
C LEU A 219 -3.99 11.56 -3.29
N GLY A 220 -4.75 11.24 -2.25
CA GLY A 220 -4.83 9.89 -1.69
C GLY A 220 -5.38 8.88 -2.67
N TRP A 221 -6.31 9.31 -3.54
CA TRP A 221 -6.81 8.48 -4.65
C TRP A 221 -5.72 8.22 -5.69
N TRP A 222 -4.98 9.25 -6.12
CA TRP A 222 -3.89 9.08 -7.09
C TRP A 222 -2.78 8.18 -6.58
N ILE A 223 -2.38 8.30 -5.30
CA ILE A 223 -1.38 7.41 -4.69
C ILE A 223 -1.80 5.95 -4.83
N VAL A 224 -3.06 5.64 -4.50
CA VAL A 224 -3.57 4.26 -4.54
C VAL A 224 -3.78 3.79 -5.98
N ALA A 225 -4.30 4.65 -6.87
CA ALA A 225 -4.53 4.31 -8.27
C ALA A 225 -3.22 4.01 -9.01
N VAL A 226 -2.18 4.81 -8.80
CA VAL A 226 -0.85 4.59 -9.40
C VAL A 226 -0.23 3.30 -8.87
N ASN A 227 -0.32 3.03 -7.57
CA ASN A 227 0.12 1.76 -6.99
C ASN A 227 -0.64 0.56 -7.57
N GLN A 228 -1.96 0.66 -7.70
CA GLN A 228 -2.78 -0.41 -8.28
C GLN A 228 -2.40 -0.68 -9.74
N PHE A 229 -2.18 0.38 -10.53
CA PHE A 229 -1.73 0.26 -11.91
C PHE A 229 -0.35 -0.40 -11.98
N GLY A 230 0.58 -0.01 -11.11
CA GLY A 230 1.88 -0.65 -10.97
C GLY A 230 1.76 -2.16 -10.68
N SER A 231 0.90 -2.56 -9.75
CA SER A 231 0.63 -3.97 -9.43
C SER A 231 0.09 -4.76 -10.64
N VAL A 232 -0.74 -4.14 -11.49
CA VAL A 232 -1.23 -4.77 -12.73
C VAL A 232 -0.09 -4.99 -13.72
N LEU A 233 0.78 -4.00 -13.90
CA LEU A 233 1.94 -4.13 -14.78
C LEU A 233 2.93 -5.19 -14.30
N PHE A 234 3.15 -5.31 -12.98
CA PHE A 234 3.92 -6.40 -12.40
C PHE A 234 3.28 -7.77 -12.63
N MET A 235 1.96 -7.88 -12.52
CA MET A 235 1.27 -9.13 -12.84
C MET A 235 1.44 -9.51 -14.33
N VAL A 236 1.30 -8.55 -15.24
CA VAL A 236 1.56 -8.78 -16.67
C VAL A 236 3.00 -9.22 -16.90
N SER A 237 3.97 -8.59 -16.22
CA SER A 237 5.38 -8.99 -16.25
C SER A 237 5.57 -10.43 -15.78
N ALA A 238 5.04 -10.80 -14.61
CA ALA A 238 5.16 -12.13 -14.04
C ALA A 238 4.60 -13.20 -14.98
N LEU A 239 3.46 -12.94 -15.63
CA LEU A 239 2.89 -13.86 -16.62
C LEU A 239 3.77 -14.01 -17.87
N ALA A 240 4.40 -12.92 -18.33
CA ALA A 240 5.33 -12.95 -19.46
C ALA A 240 6.69 -13.61 -19.12
N ALA A 241 7.05 -13.64 -17.84
CA ALA A 241 8.27 -14.28 -17.34
C ALA A 241 8.15 -15.81 -17.16
N PHE A 242 6.97 -16.40 -17.39
CA PHE A 242 6.81 -17.86 -17.32
C PHE A 242 7.72 -18.56 -18.34
N THR A 243 8.49 -19.57 -17.90
CA THR A 243 9.40 -20.28 -18.81
C THR A 243 8.71 -21.52 -19.37
N ARG A 244 8.57 -21.60 -20.70
CA ARG A 244 7.90 -22.73 -21.34
C ARG A 244 8.78 -23.99 -21.24
N PRO A 245 8.35 -25.06 -20.57
CA PRO A 245 9.17 -26.27 -20.40
C PRO A 245 9.57 -26.95 -21.71
N ALA A 246 8.74 -26.80 -22.75
CA ALA A 246 8.99 -27.38 -24.07
C ALA A 246 10.11 -26.68 -24.86
N THR A 247 10.38 -25.40 -24.59
CA THR A 247 11.30 -24.58 -25.39
C THR A 247 12.45 -23.98 -24.57
N ASP A 248 12.42 -24.13 -23.24
CA ASP A 248 13.38 -23.51 -22.32
C ASP A 248 13.53 -21.99 -22.54
N SER A 249 12.42 -21.34 -22.87
CA SER A 249 12.37 -19.90 -23.16
C SER A 249 11.19 -19.25 -22.45
N MET A 250 11.40 -18.04 -21.93
CA MET A 250 10.35 -17.21 -21.35
C MET A 250 9.27 -16.89 -22.38
N VAL A 251 8.02 -16.69 -21.92
CA VAL A 251 6.90 -16.32 -22.78
C VAL A 251 7.25 -15.09 -23.63
N ASP A 252 7.67 -14.02 -22.98
CA ASP A 252 8.20 -12.82 -23.63
C ASP A 252 9.11 -12.03 -22.67
N VAL A 253 10.42 -12.00 -22.96
CA VAL A 253 11.42 -11.30 -22.13
C VAL A 253 11.22 -9.79 -22.14
N GLY A 254 10.83 -9.22 -23.30
CA GLY A 254 10.64 -7.79 -23.44
C GLY A 254 9.45 -7.30 -22.62
N ILE A 255 8.33 -8.03 -22.66
CA ILE A 255 7.14 -7.70 -21.86
C ILE A 255 7.45 -7.85 -20.37
N ALA A 256 8.17 -8.90 -19.95
CA ALA A 256 8.59 -9.08 -18.56
C ALA A 256 9.42 -7.88 -18.06
N ASN A 257 10.45 -7.50 -18.82
CA ASN A 257 11.32 -6.39 -18.42
C ASN A 257 10.60 -5.04 -18.43
N TRP A 258 9.84 -4.71 -19.49
CA TRP A 258 9.12 -3.44 -19.57
C TRP A 258 7.98 -3.34 -18.56
N GLY A 259 7.26 -4.43 -18.30
CA GLY A 259 6.25 -4.50 -17.25
C GLY A 259 6.85 -4.27 -15.86
N THR A 260 7.98 -4.92 -15.57
CA THR A 260 8.73 -4.69 -14.33
C THR A 260 9.20 -3.24 -14.21
N LEU A 261 9.81 -2.68 -15.27
CA LEU A 261 10.32 -1.32 -15.29
C LEU A 261 9.21 -0.30 -15.02
N THR A 262 8.14 -0.36 -15.82
CA THR A 262 7.02 0.60 -15.73
C THR A 262 6.22 0.43 -14.45
N GLY A 263 6.01 -0.82 -13.99
CA GLY A 263 5.41 -1.10 -12.69
C GLY A 263 6.22 -0.54 -11.53
N ALA A 264 7.55 -0.70 -11.58
CA ALA A 264 8.46 -0.20 -10.55
C ALA A 264 8.49 1.34 -10.48
N LEU A 265 8.46 2.00 -11.64
CA LEU A 265 8.32 3.44 -11.73
C LEU A 265 7.01 3.93 -11.10
N CYS A 266 5.90 3.19 -11.27
CA CYS A 266 4.63 3.53 -10.63
C CYS A 266 4.76 3.54 -9.10
N PHE A 267 5.36 2.50 -8.49
CA PHE A 267 5.58 2.48 -7.03
C PHE A 267 6.48 3.62 -6.56
N SER A 268 7.52 3.95 -7.33
CA SER A 268 8.38 5.09 -7.02
C SER A 268 7.62 6.42 -7.09
N VAL A 269 6.82 6.65 -8.14
CA VAL A 269 5.98 7.84 -8.28
C VAL A 269 4.95 7.94 -7.15
N ALA A 270 4.28 6.83 -6.81
CA ALA A 270 3.34 6.81 -5.70
C ALA A 270 4.02 7.13 -4.36
N GLY A 271 5.25 6.65 -4.14
CA GLY A 271 6.07 7.03 -2.99
C GLY A 271 6.39 8.53 -2.95
N VAL A 272 6.72 9.14 -4.10
CA VAL A 272 6.89 10.60 -4.21
C VAL A 272 5.60 11.34 -3.88
N LEU A 273 4.46 10.93 -4.43
CA LEU A 273 3.15 11.50 -4.13
C LEU A 273 2.80 11.38 -2.64
N GLN A 274 3.16 10.26 -2.01
CA GLN A 274 2.91 10.02 -0.59
C GLN A 274 3.67 11.00 0.32
N TYR A 275 4.80 11.58 -0.09
CA TYR A 275 5.45 12.67 0.67
C TYR A 275 4.64 13.97 0.71
N ALA A 276 3.78 14.20 -0.29
CA ALA A 276 2.88 15.34 -0.32
C ALA A 276 1.61 15.11 0.52
N GLU A 277 1.29 13.86 0.86
CA GLU A 277 0.19 13.50 1.77
C GLU A 277 0.64 13.67 3.24
N ARG A 278 0.78 14.92 3.69
CA ARG A 278 1.26 15.26 5.05
C ARG A 278 0.10 15.48 6.04
N PRO A 279 0.27 15.10 7.32
CA PRO A 279 -0.56 15.56 8.44
C PRO A 279 -0.42 17.07 8.70
#